data_AF-A0A961AP15-F1
#
_entry.id   AF-A0A961AP15-F1
#
_cell.length_a   1.000
_cell.length_b   1.000
_cell.length_c   1.000
_cell.angle_alpha   90.00
_cell.angle_beta   90.00
_cell.angle_gamma   90.00
#
_symmetry.space_group_name_H-M   'P 1'
#
loop_
_entity.id
_entity.type
_entity.pdbx_description
1 polymer ?
#
loop_
_entity_poly.entity_id
_entity_poly.type
_entity_poly.pdbx_seq_one_letter_code
_entity_poly.pdbx_strand_id
1 'polypeptide(L)'
;FGTPDDSDFEFIYTGHHVTRRCNAHTDKGLGFGGAPIFYGNFAKAFHESKDHEGNPFWYQGLVFNEFVSSLDGPQREKILVGREPRNEKPAEVIAKRKTDLPGLSGSELSADQKAKFLETMRGMLACFRPDDVDATIKAIEDRKLVDGLFVSCYGGEWDIGGDRVWDTWQIEGPEMVWYFRGVPHIHGYFHLTA
;
A
#
# COMPACT_ATOMS: atom_id res chain seq x y z
N PHE A 1 -14.11 14.67 3.32
CA PHE A 1 -14.55 15.21 4.62
C PHE A 1 -16.02 14.92 4.95
N GLY A 2 -17.01 15.02 4.05
CA GLY A 2 -18.39 14.62 4.40
C GLY A 2 -18.95 15.38 5.63
N THR A 3 -20.08 14.90 6.14
CA THR A 3 -20.79 15.41 7.32
C THR A 3 -21.12 14.25 8.27
N PRO A 4 -21.36 14.51 9.56
CA PRO A 4 -21.74 13.45 10.51
C PRO A 4 -22.99 12.63 10.14
N ASP A 5 -23.79 13.12 9.19
CA ASP A 5 -24.98 12.46 8.68
C ASP A 5 -24.70 11.56 7.47
N ASP A 6 -23.50 11.62 6.88
CA ASP A 6 -23.08 10.77 5.76
C ASP A 6 -22.66 9.38 6.25
N SER A 7 -22.87 8.35 5.42
CA SER A 7 -22.40 6.99 5.69
C SER A 7 -20.87 6.89 5.78
N ASP A 8 -20.16 7.80 5.09
CA ASP A 8 -18.70 7.93 5.09
C ASP A 8 -18.33 9.42 5.23
N PHE A 9 -17.72 9.80 6.36
CA PHE A 9 -17.21 11.15 6.59
C PHE A 9 -15.85 11.15 7.28
N GLU A 10 -15.16 12.30 7.26
CA GLU A 10 -13.82 12.51 7.79
C GLU A 10 -13.80 13.85 8.54
N PHE A 11 -13.34 13.86 9.79
CA PHE A 11 -13.05 15.10 10.52
C PHE A 11 -11.54 15.28 10.67
N ILE A 12 -11.10 16.53 10.70
CA ILE A 12 -9.73 16.91 11.02
C ILE A 12 -9.72 17.40 12.48
N TYR A 13 -8.89 16.80 13.32
CA TYR A 13 -8.59 17.29 14.65
C TYR A 13 -7.07 17.34 14.81
N THR A 14 -6.50 18.51 15.10
CA THR A 14 -5.04 18.74 15.06
C THR A 14 -4.44 18.83 16.47
N GLY A 15 -3.37 18.04 16.72
CA GLY A 15 -2.62 17.93 17.99
C GLY A 15 -1.55 16.80 17.97
N HIS A 16 -0.80 16.57 19.05
CA HIS A 16 0.32 15.60 19.12
C HIS A 16 -0.13 14.11 19.02
N HIS A 17 -0.10 13.52 17.81
CA HIS A 17 -0.14 12.09 17.45
C HIS A 17 -1.46 11.42 16.97
N VAL A 18 -1.26 10.72 15.83
CA VAL A 18 -1.93 9.57 15.18
C VAL A 18 -3.41 9.64 14.81
N THR A 19 -3.62 9.64 13.49
CA THR A 19 -4.88 9.35 12.79
C THR A 19 -5.11 7.84 12.72
N ARG A 20 -6.17 7.32 13.35
CA ARG A 20 -6.63 5.94 13.16
C ARG A 20 -8.13 5.91 12.91
N ARG A 21 -8.52 5.36 11.75
CA ARG A 21 -9.93 5.15 11.35
C ARG A 21 -10.52 4.01 12.18
N CYS A 22 -11.68 4.25 12.80
CA CYS A 22 -12.49 3.21 13.44
C CYS A 22 -13.90 3.29 12.85
N ASN A 23 -14.36 2.23 12.17
CA ASN A 23 -15.78 2.06 11.87
C ASN A 23 -16.50 1.83 13.21
N ALA A 24 -17.40 2.74 13.59
CA ALA A 24 -18.07 2.74 14.89
C ALA A 24 -19.35 1.89 14.94
N HIS A 25 -19.73 1.23 13.84
CA HIS A 25 -21.01 0.52 13.74
C HIS A 25 -20.91 -0.99 13.99
N THR A 26 -19.71 -1.56 14.09
CA THR A 26 -19.54 -2.99 14.37
C THR A 26 -18.27 -3.26 15.18
N ASP A 27 -18.39 -4.13 16.18
CA ASP A 27 -17.32 -4.70 16.99
C ASP A 27 -16.54 -5.80 16.26
N LYS A 28 -17.01 -6.21 15.07
CA LYS A 28 -16.38 -7.22 14.21
C LYS A 28 -15.60 -6.55 13.08
N GLY A 29 -14.39 -7.04 12.81
CA GLY A 29 -13.63 -6.64 11.61
C GLY A 29 -14.33 -7.13 10.35
N LEU A 30 -14.58 -6.22 9.41
CA LEU A 30 -15.14 -6.52 8.08
C LEU A 30 -14.14 -6.14 6.97
N GLY A 31 -12.86 -6.01 7.34
CA GLY A 31 -11.86 -5.35 6.53
C GLY A 31 -12.26 -3.89 6.30
N PHE A 32 -12.07 -3.40 5.08
CA PHE A 32 -12.45 -2.03 4.71
C PHE A 32 -13.79 -1.93 3.99
N GLY A 33 -14.56 -3.03 3.92
CA GLY A 33 -15.92 -3.04 3.36
C GLY A 33 -16.02 -2.58 1.90
N GLY A 34 -14.93 -2.68 1.13
CA GLY A 34 -14.87 -2.16 -0.24
C GLY A 34 -14.54 -0.67 -0.34
N ALA A 35 -14.45 0.05 0.78
CA ALA A 35 -14.12 1.47 0.79
C ALA A 35 -12.61 1.70 0.66
N PRO A 36 -12.18 2.72 -0.09
CA PRO A 36 -10.78 3.10 -0.17
C PRO A 36 -10.27 3.71 1.14
N ILE A 37 -8.98 3.52 1.40
CA ILE A 37 -8.23 4.12 2.50
C ILE A 37 -7.17 5.03 1.92
N PHE A 38 -7.09 6.22 2.49
CA PHE A 38 -6.07 7.20 2.22
C PHE A 38 -5.40 7.50 3.56
N TYR A 39 -4.09 7.38 3.62
CA TYR A 39 -3.31 7.67 4.82
C TYR A 39 -1.96 8.26 4.42
N GLY A 40 -1.33 8.95 5.36
CA GLY A 40 -0.04 9.55 5.11
C GLY A 40 0.29 10.59 6.16
N ASN A 41 1.53 11.04 6.12
CA ASN A 41 2.05 12.02 7.04
C ASN A 41 3.31 12.66 6.44
N PHE A 42 3.61 13.87 6.86
CA PHE A 42 4.97 14.40 6.82
C PHE A 42 5.40 14.62 8.26
N ALA A 43 6.53 14.05 8.68
CA ALA A 43 6.93 14.08 10.09
C ALA A 43 7.72 15.35 10.44
N LYS A 44 8.94 15.46 9.91
CA LYS A 44 9.85 16.58 10.21
C LYS A 44 9.81 17.69 9.17
N ALA A 45 9.65 17.33 7.90
CA ALA A 45 9.68 18.24 6.78
C ALA A 45 8.77 17.73 5.65
N PHE A 46 8.32 18.65 4.80
CA PHE A 46 7.46 18.31 3.66
C PHE A 46 8.16 17.44 2.61
N HIS A 47 9.48 17.63 2.44
CA HIS A 47 10.36 16.75 1.68
C HIS A 47 11.15 15.91 2.68
N GLU A 48 10.85 14.61 2.75
CA GLU A 48 11.50 13.69 3.67
C GLU A 48 12.86 13.21 3.12
N SER A 49 13.77 12.84 4.02
CA SER A 49 15.00 12.13 3.65
C SER A 49 14.68 10.66 3.38
N LYS A 50 15.65 9.93 2.80
CA LYS A 50 15.57 8.48 2.53
C LYS A 50 15.24 7.61 3.75
N ASP A 51 15.46 8.14 4.95
CA ASP A 51 15.22 7.42 6.19
C ASP A 51 13.82 7.71 6.77
N HIS A 52 13.05 8.61 6.14
CA HIS A 52 11.69 9.01 6.55
C HIS A 52 11.54 9.25 8.05
N GLU A 53 12.52 9.94 8.65
CA GLU A 53 12.69 10.01 10.10
C GLU A 53 11.42 10.51 10.83
N GLY A 54 10.87 9.65 11.70
CA GLY A 54 9.68 9.95 12.48
C GLY A 54 8.36 9.78 11.73
N ASN A 55 8.37 9.38 10.45
CA ASN A 55 7.15 9.06 9.73
C ASN A 55 6.59 7.70 10.22
N PRO A 56 5.37 7.66 10.78
CA PRO A 56 4.81 6.45 11.38
C PRO A 56 4.48 5.37 10.35
N PHE A 57 4.51 5.67 9.05
CA PHE A 57 4.19 4.73 7.99
C PHE A 57 5.42 4.14 7.29
N TRP A 58 6.63 4.60 7.61
CA TRP A 58 7.84 4.13 6.92
C TRP A 58 8.12 2.63 7.09
N TYR A 59 7.67 2.04 8.19
CA TYR A 59 7.77 0.59 8.38
C TYR A 59 7.14 -0.22 7.23
N GLN A 60 6.12 0.31 6.54
CA GLN A 60 5.53 -0.35 5.38
C GLN A 60 6.54 -0.44 4.22
N GLY A 61 7.28 0.64 3.96
CA GLY A 61 8.37 0.64 2.99
C GLY A 61 9.46 -0.36 3.36
N LEU A 62 9.85 -0.42 4.63
CA LEU A 62 10.85 -1.39 5.12
C LEU A 62 10.38 -2.85 4.93
N VAL A 63 9.16 -3.17 5.36
CA VAL A 63 8.57 -4.53 5.22
C VAL A 63 8.37 -4.91 3.75
N PHE A 64 8.05 -3.95 2.88
CA PHE A 64 8.02 -4.16 1.43
C PHE A 64 9.41 -4.49 0.88
N ASN A 65 10.46 -3.77 1.29
CA ASN A 65 11.83 -4.00 0.84
C ASN A 65 12.40 -5.35 1.31
N GLU A 66 11.93 -5.91 2.43
CA GLU A 66 12.22 -7.30 2.80
C GLU A 66 11.67 -8.30 1.78
N PHE A 67 10.45 -8.08 1.28
CA PHE A 67 9.88 -8.91 0.20
C PHE A 67 10.72 -8.78 -1.07
N VAL A 68 11.10 -7.57 -1.46
CA VAL A 68 11.94 -7.36 -2.66
C VAL A 68 13.30 -8.06 -2.53
N SER A 69 13.86 -8.13 -1.32
CA SER A 69 15.11 -8.85 -1.05
C SER A 69 14.99 -10.37 -1.24
N SER A 70 13.78 -10.94 -1.16
CA SER A 70 13.51 -12.36 -1.41
C SER A 70 13.38 -12.72 -2.91
N LEU A 71 13.32 -11.73 -3.79
CA LEU A 71 13.20 -11.92 -5.23
C LEU A 71 14.54 -12.32 -5.86
N ASP A 72 14.50 -13.06 -6.97
CA ASP A 72 15.70 -13.38 -7.74
C ASP A 72 16.12 -12.24 -8.68
N GLY A 73 17.21 -12.42 -9.43
CA GLY A 73 17.71 -11.42 -10.39
C GLY A 73 16.67 -11.02 -11.44
N PRO A 74 16.16 -11.97 -12.25
CA PRO A 74 15.12 -11.69 -13.24
C PRO A 74 13.85 -11.04 -12.67
N GLN A 75 13.41 -11.45 -11.48
CA GLN A 75 12.24 -10.86 -10.81
C GLN A 75 12.52 -9.42 -10.36
N ARG A 76 13.71 -9.13 -9.83
CA ARG A 76 14.12 -7.76 -9.47
C ARG A 76 14.25 -6.81 -10.67
N GLU A 77 14.56 -7.34 -11.85
CA GLU A 77 14.53 -6.55 -13.09
C GLU A 77 13.09 -6.24 -13.51
N LYS A 78 12.16 -7.20 -13.38
CA LYS A 78 10.74 -7.01 -13.74
C LYS A 78 10.01 -6.07 -12.80
N ILE A 79 10.29 -6.13 -11.49
CA ILE A 79 9.63 -5.28 -10.50
C ILE A 79 10.01 -3.81 -10.66
N LEU A 80 11.22 -3.49 -11.16
CA LEU A 80 11.66 -2.12 -11.42
C LEU A 80 11.12 -1.61 -12.75
N VAL A 81 10.20 -0.65 -12.71
CA VAL A 81 9.46 -0.24 -13.90
C VAL A 81 10.01 1.07 -14.47
N GLY A 82 10.22 1.11 -15.79
CA GLY A 82 10.69 2.29 -16.52
C GLY A 82 9.63 3.34 -16.87
N ARG A 83 8.55 3.46 -16.08
CA ARG A 83 7.52 4.50 -16.24
C ARG A 83 7.22 5.17 -14.91
N GLU A 84 6.56 6.32 -14.96
CA GLU A 84 6.13 7.04 -13.76
C GLU A 84 5.10 6.23 -12.95
N PRO A 85 5.07 6.39 -11.62
CA PRO A 85 4.01 5.84 -10.79
C PRO A 85 2.67 6.54 -11.05
N ARG A 86 1.60 6.04 -10.42
CA ARG A 86 0.28 6.65 -10.50
C ARG A 86 0.31 8.11 -10.04
N ASN A 87 -0.50 8.94 -10.68
CA ASN A 87 -0.81 10.25 -10.12
C ASN A 87 -1.71 10.13 -8.89
N GLU A 88 -1.82 11.22 -8.13
CA GLU A 88 -2.52 11.26 -6.85
C GLU A 88 -3.94 11.82 -6.92
N LYS A 89 -4.51 11.99 -8.11
CA LYS A 89 -5.90 12.47 -8.20
C LYS A 89 -6.82 11.42 -7.58
N PRO A 90 -7.68 11.76 -6.60
CA PRO A 90 -8.39 10.76 -5.81
C PRO A 90 -9.18 9.72 -6.62
N ALA A 91 -9.83 10.12 -7.72
CA ALA A 91 -10.57 9.18 -8.57
C ALA A 91 -9.65 8.27 -9.41
N GLU A 92 -8.47 8.74 -9.77
CA GLU A 92 -7.52 8.04 -10.64
C GLU A 92 -6.59 7.13 -9.82
N VAL A 93 -6.19 7.57 -8.63
CA VAL A 93 -5.21 6.86 -7.79
C VAL A 93 -5.71 5.49 -7.34
N ILE A 94 -7.01 5.36 -7.03
CA ILE A 94 -7.65 4.08 -6.65
C ILE A 94 -8.33 3.34 -7.81
N ALA A 95 -8.18 3.83 -9.05
CA ALA A 95 -8.81 3.20 -10.21
C ALA A 95 -8.17 1.83 -10.48
N LYS A 96 -8.94 0.75 -10.42
CA LYS A 96 -8.45 -0.60 -10.70
C LYS A 96 -8.26 -0.81 -12.20
N ARG A 97 -7.11 -1.35 -12.60
CA ARG A 97 -6.81 -1.67 -14.00
C ARG A 97 -7.00 -3.16 -14.23
N LYS A 98 -7.64 -3.52 -15.35
CA LYS A 98 -7.79 -4.92 -15.78
C LYS A 98 -6.66 -5.39 -16.69
N THR A 99 -5.98 -4.44 -17.34
CA THR A 99 -4.93 -4.64 -18.32
C THR A 99 -3.85 -3.57 -18.13
N ASP A 100 -2.67 -3.76 -18.71
CA ASP A 100 -1.52 -2.84 -18.56
C ASP A 100 -1.12 -2.63 -17.08
N LEU A 101 -0.96 -3.74 -16.37
CA LEU A 101 -0.45 -3.75 -15.01
C LEU A 101 1.09 -3.81 -15.05
N PRO A 102 1.80 -2.81 -14.52
CA PRO A 102 3.27 -2.78 -14.51
C PRO A 102 3.87 -3.77 -13.51
N GLY A 103 5.08 -4.22 -13.83
CA GLY A 103 5.96 -4.86 -12.86
C GLY A 103 5.91 -6.38 -12.88
N LEU A 104 6.28 -6.98 -11.74
CA LEU A 104 6.35 -8.41 -11.55
C LEU A 104 4.94 -8.98 -11.28
N SER A 105 4.50 -9.96 -12.08
CA SER A 105 3.25 -10.64 -11.79
C SER A 105 3.41 -11.58 -10.59
N GLY A 106 2.43 -11.56 -9.69
CA GLY A 106 2.36 -12.49 -8.57
C GLY A 106 2.28 -13.96 -9.00
N SER A 107 1.81 -14.22 -10.22
CA SER A 107 1.83 -15.57 -10.82
C SER A 107 3.25 -16.11 -11.06
N GLU A 108 4.24 -15.23 -11.17
CA GLU A 108 5.66 -15.57 -11.40
C GLU A 108 6.44 -15.76 -10.10
N LEU A 109 5.78 -15.60 -8.94
CA LEU A 109 6.37 -15.87 -7.64
C LEU A 109 6.35 -17.37 -7.34
N SER A 110 7.40 -17.87 -6.70
CA SER A 110 7.40 -19.21 -6.11
C SER A 110 6.42 -19.30 -4.93
N ALA A 111 6.13 -20.52 -4.45
CA ALA A 111 5.19 -20.72 -3.36
C ALA A 111 5.63 -20.02 -2.05
N ASP A 112 6.92 -20.08 -1.74
CA ASP A 112 7.54 -19.37 -0.61
C ASP A 112 7.52 -17.85 -0.78
N GLN A 113 7.73 -17.34 -2.00
CA GLN A 113 7.60 -15.90 -2.27
C GLN A 113 6.16 -15.41 -2.16
N LYS A 114 5.16 -16.21 -2.57
CA LYS A 114 3.74 -15.87 -2.37
C LYS A 114 3.39 -15.82 -0.88
N ALA A 115 3.92 -16.74 -0.08
CA ALA A 115 3.74 -16.73 1.37
C ALA A 115 4.39 -15.48 2.01
N LYS A 116 5.64 -15.14 1.64
CA LYS A 116 6.30 -13.91 2.09
C LYS A 116 5.54 -12.66 1.63
N PHE A 117 4.96 -12.67 0.43
CA PHE A 117 4.19 -11.53 -0.07
C PHE A 117 2.90 -11.30 0.75
N LEU A 118 2.18 -12.37 1.11
CA LEU A 118 1.03 -12.30 2.03
C LEU A 118 1.44 -11.83 3.42
N GLU A 119 2.55 -12.32 3.95
CA GLU A 119 3.14 -11.87 5.22
C GLU A 119 3.49 -10.37 5.17
N THR A 120 4.10 -9.91 4.09
CA THR A 120 4.42 -8.50 3.83
C THR A 120 3.16 -7.65 3.80
N MET A 121 2.10 -8.04 3.06
CA MET A 121 0.82 -7.33 3.05
C MET A 121 0.19 -7.24 4.45
N ARG A 122 0.23 -8.33 5.22
CA ARG A 122 -0.23 -8.34 6.62
C ARG A 122 0.58 -7.38 7.49
N GLY A 123 1.91 -7.42 7.38
CA GLY A 123 2.82 -6.53 8.10
C GLY A 123 2.55 -5.07 7.79
N MET A 124 2.30 -4.73 6.52
CA MET A 124 1.98 -3.35 6.10
C MET A 124 0.63 -2.85 6.65
N LEU A 125 -0.32 -3.74 6.94
CA LEU A 125 -1.61 -3.39 7.54
C LEU A 125 -1.57 -3.27 9.08
N ALA A 126 -0.42 -3.44 9.74
CA ALA A 126 -0.31 -3.50 11.20
C ALA A 126 -0.82 -2.24 11.94
N CYS A 127 -0.93 -1.09 11.27
CA CYS A 127 -1.54 0.12 11.83
C CYS A 127 -3.08 0.06 11.96
N PHE A 128 -3.76 -0.91 11.33
CA PHE A 128 -5.21 -1.10 11.39
C PHE A 128 -5.62 -2.08 12.50
N ARG A 129 -6.92 -2.23 12.76
CA ARG A 129 -7.41 -3.16 13.80
C ARG A 129 -7.07 -4.60 13.38
N PRO A 130 -6.58 -5.47 14.29
CA PRO A 130 -6.22 -6.85 13.94
C PRO A 130 -7.29 -7.59 13.14
N ASP A 131 -8.55 -7.49 13.55
CA ASP A 131 -9.67 -8.14 12.85
C ASP A 131 -9.89 -7.61 11.42
N ASP A 132 -9.63 -6.33 11.15
CA ASP A 132 -9.70 -5.77 9.79
C ASP A 132 -8.52 -6.25 8.93
N VAL A 133 -7.34 -6.42 9.54
CA VAL A 133 -6.18 -7.03 8.87
C VAL A 133 -6.50 -8.48 8.51
N ASP A 134 -7.00 -9.27 9.46
CA ASP A 134 -7.36 -10.66 9.25
C ASP A 134 -8.42 -10.83 8.18
N ALA A 135 -9.49 -10.03 8.23
CA ALA A 135 -10.54 -10.05 7.22
C ALA A 135 -10.00 -9.68 5.82
N THR A 136 -9.11 -8.69 5.73
CA THR A 136 -8.51 -8.25 4.46
C THR A 136 -7.60 -9.32 3.86
N ILE A 137 -6.70 -9.90 4.67
CA ILE A 137 -5.80 -10.96 4.21
C ILE A 137 -6.59 -12.21 3.83
N LYS A 138 -7.59 -12.59 4.62
CA LYS A 138 -8.49 -13.69 4.29
C LYS A 138 -9.21 -13.47 2.97
N ALA A 139 -9.69 -12.26 2.69
CA ALA A 139 -10.34 -11.94 1.42
C ALA A 139 -9.39 -12.11 0.23
N ILE A 140 -8.12 -11.69 0.36
CA ILE A 140 -7.07 -11.89 -0.65
C ILE A 140 -6.82 -13.39 -0.90
N GLU A 141 -6.74 -14.19 0.17
CA GLU A 141 -6.48 -15.63 0.10
C GLU A 141 -7.66 -16.41 -0.49
N ASP A 142 -8.88 -16.21 0.02
CA ASP A 142 -10.09 -16.92 -0.42
C ASP A 142 -10.37 -16.67 -1.91
N ARG A 143 -10.10 -15.45 -2.38
CA ARG A 143 -10.27 -15.03 -3.79
C ARG A 143 -9.04 -15.30 -4.66
N LYS A 144 -7.95 -15.84 -4.08
CA LYS A 144 -6.69 -16.17 -4.76
C LYS A 144 -6.12 -15.00 -5.55
N LEU A 145 -6.18 -13.79 -4.98
CA LEU A 145 -5.85 -12.57 -5.71
C LEU A 145 -4.37 -12.47 -6.08
N VAL A 146 -3.48 -13.08 -5.28
CA VAL A 146 -2.02 -12.98 -5.44
C VAL A 146 -1.56 -13.19 -6.88
N ASP A 147 -2.08 -14.20 -7.57
CA ASP A 147 -1.66 -14.52 -8.95
C ASP A 147 -2.06 -13.42 -9.96
N GLY A 148 -3.12 -12.67 -9.67
CA GLY A 148 -3.62 -11.56 -10.48
C GLY A 148 -3.06 -10.19 -10.07
N LEU A 149 -2.25 -10.12 -9.02
CA LEU A 149 -1.59 -8.90 -8.58
C LEU A 149 -0.27 -8.69 -9.35
N PHE A 150 0.08 -7.44 -9.55
CA PHE A 150 1.33 -7.00 -10.13
C PHE A 150 1.99 -6.03 -9.17
N VAL A 151 3.29 -6.23 -8.93
CA VAL A 151 4.07 -5.44 -7.99
C VAL A 151 5.10 -4.62 -8.76
N SER A 152 5.23 -3.34 -8.44
CA SER A 152 6.18 -2.45 -9.09
C SER A 152 6.88 -1.52 -8.11
N CYS A 153 8.15 -1.23 -8.40
CA CYS A 153 8.99 -0.23 -7.74
C CYS A 153 9.44 0.82 -8.76
N TYR A 154 9.79 2.00 -8.25
CA TYR A 154 10.11 3.17 -9.07
C TYR A 154 11.46 3.74 -8.65
N GLY A 155 12.38 3.90 -9.61
CA GLY A 155 13.71 4.48 -9.39
C GLY A 155 13.75 6.00 -9.61
N GLY A 156 14.94 6.57 -9.73
CA GLY A 156 15.10 7.99 -10.08
C GLY A 156 14.62 8.90 -8.95
N GLU A 157 13.70 9.83 -9.24
CA GLU A 157 13.18 10.75 -8.23
C GLU A 157 12.28 10.09 -7.17
N TRP A 158 11.85 8.85 -7.40
CA TRP A 158 10.99 8.08 -6.49
C TRP A 158 11.74 7.10 -5.57
N ASP A 159 13.07 7.01 -5.72
CA ASP A 159 14.04 6.27 -4.89
C ASP A 159 14.92 7.31 -4.19
N ILE A 160 14.46 7.77 -3.03
CA ILE A 160 15.08 8.84 -2.27
C ILE A 160 16.46 8.38 -1.83
N GLY A 161 17.49 9.11 -2.25
CA GLY A 161 18.88 8.74 -1.96
C GLY A 161 19.49 7.74 -2.95
N GLY A 162 18.70 7.16 -3.85
CA GLY A 162 19.19 6.26 -4.90
C GLY A 162 19.88 5.01 -4.36
N ASP A 163 19.47 4.57 -3.17
CA ASP A 163 20.05 3.42 -2.48
C ASP A 163 19.32 2.10 -2.79
N ARG A 164 18.25 2.18 -3.61
CA ARG A 164 17.40 1.06 -4.02
C ARG A 164 16.67 0.42 -2.83
N VAL A 165 16.48 1.18 -1.76
CA VAL A 165 15.43 0.93 -0.78
C VAL A 165 14.20 1.66 -1.30
N TRP A 166 13.24 0.92 -1.86
CA TRP A 166 12.15 1.52 -2.62
C TRP A 166 11.19 2.31 -1.73
N ASP A 167 11.19 3.63 -1.87
CA ASP A 167 10.27 4.54 -1.18
C ASP A 167 8.91 4.64 -1.88
N THR A 168 8.84 4.26 -3.15
CA THR A 168 7.62 4.31 -3.96
C THR A 168 7.38 2.97 -4.64
N TRP A 169 6.21 2.39 -4.40
CA TRP A 169 5.82 1.09 -4.95
C TRP A 169 4.31 0.96 -5.13
N GLN A 170 3.89 0.05 -6.00
CA GLN A 170 2.48 -0.26 -6.24
C GLN A 170 2.24 -1.77 -6.26
N ILE A 171 1.10 -2.19 -5.72
CA ILE A 171 0.52 -3.53 -5.85
C ILE A 171 -0.85 -3.36 -6.49
N GLU A 172 -1.02 -3.85 -7.70
CA GLU A 172 -2.20 -3.57 -8.51
C GLU A 172 -2.80 -4.83 -9.12
N GLY A 173 -4.12 -4.86 -9.21
CA GLY A 173 -4.87 -5.87 -9.94
C GLY A 173 -6.29 -5.40 -10.26
N PRO A 174 -7.10 -6.27 -10.88
CA PRO A 174 -8.48 -5.95 -11.24
C PRO A 174 -9.37 -5.58 -10.05
N GLU A 175 -8.99 -6.03 -8.86
CA GLU A 175 -9.81 -5.93 -7.65
C GLU A 175 -9.12 -5.22 -6.47
N MET A 176 -7.83 -4.91 -6.63
CA MET A 176 -7.02 -4.31 -5.58
C MET A 176 -6.09 -3.25 -6.16
N VAL A 177 -5.97 -2.12 -5.48
CA VAL A 177 -4.90 -1.16 -5.68
C VAL A 177 -4.30 -0.84 -4.32
N TRP A 178 -2.99 -0.94 -4.22
CA TRP A 178 -2.20 -0.41 -3.13
C TRP A 178 -1.07 0.42 -3.71
N TYR A 179 -1.12 1.73 -3.53
CA TYR A 179 -0.05 2.64 -3.93
C TYR A 179 0.57 3.25 -2.69
N PHE A 180 1.88 3.09 -2.55
CA PHE A 180 2.68 3.76 -1.52
C PHE A 180 3.66 4.70 -2.21
N ARG A 181 3.66 5.95 -1.78
CA ARG A 181 4.47 7.01 -2.36
C ARG A 181 5.26 7.70 -1.28
N GLY A 182 6.58 7.55 -1.29
CA GLY A 182 7.48 8.22 -0.34
C GLY A 182 7.79 9.68 -0.67
N VAL A 183 7.62 10.12 -1.92
CA VAL A 183 8.06 11.45 -2.38
C VAL A 183 6.90 12.39 -2.69
N PRO A 184 6.88 13.64 -2.17
CA PRO A 184 7.89 14.25 -1.29
C PRO A 184 7.82 13.77 0.17
N HIS A 185 6.72 13.15 0.58
CA HIS A 185 6.52 12.48 1.86
C HIS A 185 5.49 11.35 1.69
N ILE A 186 5.39 10.49 2.71
CA ILE A 186 4.61 9.26 2.63
C ILE A 186 3.10 9.53 2.50
N HIS A 187 2.55 9.04 1.39
CA HIS A 187 1.13 8.75 1.20
C HIS A 187 0.93 7.26 0.88
N GLY A 188 -0.16 6.70 1.38
CA GLY A 188 -0.62 5.36 1.11
C GLY A 188 -2.09 5.37 0.68
N TYR A 189 -2.36 4.66 -0.40
CA TYR A 189 -3.68 4.52 -1.00
C TYR A 189 -3.99 3.03 -1.09
N PHE A 190 -5.02 2.56 -0.42
CA PHE A 190 -5.41 1.15 -0.43
C PHE A 190 -6.88 1.01 -0.80
N HIS A 191 -7.20 0.12 -1.74
CA HIS A 191 -8.57 -0.18 -2.12
C HIS A 191 -8.67 -1.63 -2.59
N LEU A 192 -9.31 -2.46 -1.77
CA LEU A 192 -9.74 -3.81 -2.11
C LEU A 192 -11.27 -3.79 -2.31
N THR A 193 -11.77 -4.36 -3.40
CA THR A 193 -13.24 -4.46 -3.60
C THR A 193 -13.86 -5.38 -2.55
N ALA A 194 -15.09 -5.06 -2.14
CA ALA A 194 -15.92 -5.95 -1.31
C ALA A 194 -16.11 -7.32 -1.98
#